data_AF-A0A537FVM8-F1
#
_entry.id   AF-A0A537FVM8-F1
#
_cell.length_a   1.000
_cell.length_b   1.000
_cell.length_c   1.000
_cell.angle_alpha   90.00
_cell.angle_beta   90.00
_cell.angle_gamma   90.00
#
_symmetry.space_group_name_H-M   'P 1'
#
loop_
_entity.id
_entity.type
_entity.pdbx_description
1 polymer ?
#
loop_
_entity_poly.entity_id
_entity_poly.type
_entity_poly.pdbx_seq_one_letter_code
_entity_poly.pdbx_strand_id
1 'polypeptide(L)' 'MTSQTIWGRVDMNVYYPGRDLLNLGVTPLEDMIPETALVKLMWTLAQTKSPEEIRSIMLESVAGEILPRTPYLVEKVH' A
#
# COMPACT_ATOMS: atom_id res chain seq x y z
N MET A 1 -0.94 2.38 5.49
CA MET A 1 -0.25 1.38 6.32
C MET A 1 0.50 0.45 5.39
N THR A 2 1.78 0.24 5.68
CA THR A 2 2.67 -0.73 5.00
C THR A 2 3.22 -1.70 6.03
N SER A 3 3.71 -2.86 5.58
CA SER A 3 4.35 -3.83 6.46
C SER A 3 5.82 -3.50 6.68
N GLN A 4 6.38 -3.88 7.84
CA GLN A 4 7.83 -3.90 8.05
C GLN A 4 8.51 -5.01 7.23
N THR A 5 7.77 -6.07 6.89
CA THR A 5 8.25 -7.11 5.98
C THR A 5 8.21 -6.57 4.55
N ILE A 6 9.35 -6.62 3.86
CA ILE A 6 9.49 -6.10 2.49
C ILE A 6 8.63 -6.88 1.49
N TRP A 7 8.56 -8.20 1.64
CA TRP A 7 7.83 -9.08 0.73
C TRP A 7 6.47 -9.46 1.32
N GLY A 8 5.40 -9.00 0.68
CA GLY A 8 4.04 -9.37 1.04
C GLY A 8 3.02 -8.31 0.64
N ARG A 9 1.75 -8.67 0.77
CA ARG A 9 0.61 -7.77 0.61
C ARG A 9 -0.07 -7.56 1.95
N VAL A 10 -0.31 -6.31 2.32
CA VAL A 10 -1.02 -5.96 3.54
C VAL A 10 -2.50 -6.28 3.37
N ASP A 11 -3.04 -7.16 4.21
CA ASP A 11 -4.49 -7.38 4.37
C ASP A 11 -4.89 -7.16 5.83
N MET A 12 -5.56 -6.04 6.08
CA MET A 12 -6.03 -5.67 7.42
C MET A 12 -7.40 -6.29 7.78
N ASN A 13 -8.03 -7.06 6.89
CA ASN A 13 -9.31 -7.72 7.19
C ASN A 13 -9.14 -9.03 7.98
N VAL A 14 -7.95 -9.63 7.96
CA VAL A 14 -7.70 -10.97 8.52
C VAL A 14 -7.75 -10.96 10.05
N TYR A 15 -7.07 -10.01 10.69
CA TYR A 15 -6.87 -10.00 12.14
C TYR A 15 -7.66 -8.86 12.80
N TYR A 16 -8.08 -9.09 14.05
CA TYR A 16 -8.81 -8.11 14.86
C TYR A 16 -8.13 -6.73 14.91
N PRO A 17 -6.81 -6.61 15.21
CA PRO A 17 -6.15 -5.31 15.24
C PRO A 17 -6.15 -4.58 13.89
N GLY A 18 -6.10 -5.31 12.77
CA GLY A 18 -6.18 -4.71 11.44
C GLY A 18 -7.55 -4.09 11.18
N ARG A 19 -8.62 -4.78 11.60
CA ARG A 19 -9.99 -4.27 11.49
C ARG A 19 -10.23 -3.05 12.36
N ASP A 20 -9.63 -3.00 13.56
CA ASP A 20 -9.65 -1.81 14.40
C ASP A 20 -8.98 -0.61 13.72
N LEU A 21 -7.82 -0.81 13.07
CA LEU A 21 -7.15 0.24 12.31
C LEU A 21 -7.98 0.72 11.11
N LEU A 22 -8.65 -0.18 10.40
CA LEU A 22 -9.60 0.17 9.34
C LEU A 22 -10.73 1.06 9.87
N ASN A 23 -11.32 0.70 11.02
CA ASN A 23 -12.37 1.49 11.68
C ASN A 23 -11.90 2.89 12.11
N LEU A 24 -10.60 3.05 12.40
CA LEU A 24 -9.97 4.34 12.69
C LEU A 24 -9.60 5.14 11.42
N GLY A 25 -9.88 4.63 10.22
CA GLY A 25 -9.61 5.29 8.94
C GLY A 25 -8.22 5.02 8.36
N VAL A 26 -7.45 4.12 8.95
CA VAL A 26 -6.14 3.73 8.40
C VAL A 26 -6.36 2.94 7.11
N THR A 27 -5.63 3.30 6.06
CA THR A 27 -5.76 2.68 4.73
C THR A 27 -4.59 1.75 4.45
N PRO A 28 -4.80 0.47 4.14
CA PRO A 28 -3.73 -0.44 3.72
C PRO A 28 -3.24 -0.04 2.32
N LEU A 29 -1.94 -0.14 2.08
CA LEU A 29 -1.31 0.24 0.79
C LEU A 29 -0.84 -0.99 -0.01
N GLU A 30 -1.61 -2.07 0.06
CA GLU A 30 -1.39 -3.29 -0.71
C GLU A 30 0.02 -3.86 -0.56
N ASP A 31 0.76 -4.04 -1.66
CA ASP A 31 2.14 -4.54 -1.73
C ASP A 31 3.17 -3.43 -1.97
N MET A 32 2.81 -2.17 -1.74
CA MET A 32 3.73 -1.04 -1.84
C MET A 32 4.76 -1.09 -0.71
N ILE A 33 6.05 -0.97 -1.06
CA ILE A 33 7.12 -0.92 -0.06
C ILE A 33 7.04 0.37 0.79
N PRO A 34 7.44 0.34 2.08
CA PRO A 34 7.33 1.49 2.98
C PRO A 34 7.98 2.78 2.47
N GLU A 35 9.15 2.67 1.86
CA GLU A 35 9.93 3.79 1.34
C GLU A 35 9.21 4.47 0.17
N THR A 36 8.67 3.69 -0.76
CA THR A 36 7.88 4.19 -1.88
C THR A 36 6.57 4.81 -1.40
N ALA A 37 5.90 4.21 -0.42
CA ALA A 37 4.70 4.78 0.20
C ALA A 37 4.95 6.15 0.83
N LEU A 38 6.11 6.32 1.49
CA LEU A 38 6.49 7.60 2.08
C LEU A 38 6.69 8.67 1.00
N VAL A 39 7.49 8.38 -0.03
CA VAL A 39 7.78 9.33 -1.12
C VAL A 39 6.50 9.65 -1.92
N LYS A 40 5.67 8.64 -2.21
CA LYS A 40 4.40 8.83 -2.89
C LYS A 40 3.44 9.69 -2.07
N LEU A 41 3.39 9.53 -0.76
CA LEU A 41 2.57 10.38 0.11
C LEU A 41 3.06 11.83 0.10
N MET A 42 4.39 12.06 0.19
CA MET A 42 4.96 13.40 0.07
C MET A 42 4.59 14.08 -1.25
N TRP A 43 4.67 13.33 -2.36
CA TRP A 43 4.26 13.80 -3.68
C TRP A 43 2.75 14.08 -3.76
N THR A 44 1.92 13.17 -3.25
CA THR A 44 0.45 13.27 -3.28
C THR A 44 -0.05 14.49 -2.50
N LEU A 45 0.55 14.76 -1.34
CA LEU A 45 0.25 15.93 -0.51
C LEU A 45 0.58 17.27 -1.18
N ALA A 46 1.43 17.25 -2.22
CA ALA A 46 1.68 18.42 -3.07
C ALA A 46 0.62 18.60 -4.18
N GLN A 47 -0.05 17.52 -4.61
CA GLN A 47 -1.07 17.57 -5.66
C GLN A 47 -2.43 18.03 -5.14
N THR A 48 -2.83 17.59 -3.95
CA THR A 48 -4.15 17.87 -3.39
C THR A 48 -4.13 18.01 -1.87
N LYS A 49 -5.18 18.64 -1.33
CA LYS A 49 -5.45 18.76 0.12
C LYS A 49 -6.69 17.99 0.57
N SER A 50 -7.48 17.41 -0.35
CA SER A 50 -8.64 16.58 0.01
C SER A 50 -8.14 15.24 0.55
N PRO A 51 -8.51 14.85 1.79
CA PRO A 51 -8.17 13.54 2.34
C PRO A 51 -8.66 12.37 1.48
N GLU A 52 -9.83 12.51 0.86
CA GLU A 52 -10.45 11.51 0.00
C GLU A 52 -9.64 11.31 -1.29
N GLU A 53 -9.22 12.42 -1.91
CA GLU A 53 -8.40 12.39 -3.12
C GLU A 53 -6.98 11.88 -2.83
N ILE A 54 -6.38 12.27 -1.70
CA ILE A 54 -5.11 11.72 -1.22
C ILE A 54 -5.21 10.20 -1.09
N ARG A 55 -6.28 9.71 -0.47
CA ARG A 55 -6.54 8.27 -0.31
C ARG A 55 -6.67 7.57 -1.66
N SER A 56 -7.40 8.18 -2.60
CA SER A 56 -7.58 7.64 -3.95
C SER A 56 -6.25 7.51 -4.69
N ILE A 57 -5.45 8.57 -4.72
CA ILE A 57 -4.14 8.58 -5.39
C ILE A 57 -3.19 7.57 -4.76
N MET A 58 -3.18 7.46 -3.42
CA MET A 58 -2.32 6.49 -2.73
C MET A 58 -2.66 5.04 -3.08
N LEU A 59 -3.94 4.73 -3.38
CA LEU A 59 -4.41 3.40 -3.78
C LEU A 59 -4.29 3.11 -5.28
N GLU A 60 -4.13 4.13 -6.12
CA GLU A 60 -3.94 3.99 -7.57
C GLU A 60 -2.47 3.72 -7.89
N SER A 61 -2.17 2.75 -8.77
CA SER A 61 -0.79 2.50 -9.22
C SER A 61 -0.38 3.52 -10.29
N VAL A 62 0.57 4.40 -9.99
CA VAL A 62 1.02 5.49 -10.89
C VAL A 62 2.24 5.06 -11.71
N ALA A 63 3.16 4.30 -11.09
CA ALA A 63 4.44 3.89 -11.67
C ALA A 63 4.74 2.39 -11.46
N GLY A 64 3.74 1.59 -11.10
CA GLY A 64 3.88 0.14 -10.87
C GLY A 64 4.20 -0.23 -9.42
N GLU A 65 4.01 0.68 -8.48
CA GLU A 65 4.25 0.49 -7.05
C GLU A 65 3.20 -0.39 -6.34
N ILE A 66 2.05 -0.60 -6.98
CA ILE A 66 1.03 -1.57 -6.57
C ILE A 66 0.79 -2.52 -7.74
N LEU A 67 0.81 -3.81 -7.47
CA LEU A 67 0.44 -4.85 -8.44
C LEU A 67 -1.01 -5.30 -8.21
N PRO A 68 -1.70 -5.86 -9.22
CA PRO A 68 -3.02 -6.43 -9.03
C PRO A 68 -2.97 -7.77 -8.26
N ARG A 69 -1.83 -8.47 -8.29
CA ARG A 69 -1.61 -9.73 -7.58
C ARG A 69 -0.12 -9.97 -7.37
N THR A 70 0.23 -10.68 -6.32
CA THR A 70 1.60 -11.12 -6.07
C THR A 70 1.94 -12.33 -6.96
N PRO A 71 2.94 -12.23 -7.86
CA PRO A 71 3.33 -13.36 -8.69
C PRO A 71 4.14 -14.38 -7.86
N TYR A 72 3.97 -15.67 -8.16
CA TYR A 72 4.89 -16.68 -7.70
C TYR A 72 6.11 -16.68 -8.63
N LEU A 73 7.25 -16.22 -8.14
CA LEU A 73 8.50 -16.28 -8.88
C LEU A 73 9.06 -17.70 -8.75
N VAL A 74 8.91 -18.51 -9.79
CA VAL A 74 9.70 -19.73 -9.92
C VAL A 74 11.09 -19.29 -10.37
N GLU A 75 12.07 -19.31 -9.49
CA GLU A 75 13.47 -19.24 -9.93
C GLU A 75 13.69 -20.42 -10.88
N LYS A 76 13.90 -20.13 -12.18
CA LYS A 76 14.52 -21.11 -13.07
C LYS A 76 15.96 -21.25 -12.60
N VAL A 77 16.18 -22.20 -11.70
CA VAL A 77 17.51 -22.73 -11.38
C VAL A 77 18.13 -23.14 -12.73
N HIS A 78 19.12 -22.38 -13.18
CA HIS A 78 19.99 -22.74 -14.29
C HIS A 78 21.13 -23.59 -13.74
#